data_AF-A0A8T1VKR9-F1
#
_entry.id   AF-A0A8T1VKR9-F1
#
_cell.length_a   1.000
_cell.length_b   1.000
_cell.length_c   1.000
_cell.angle_alpha   90.00
_cell.angle_beta   90.00
_cell.angle_gamma   90.00
#
_symmetry.space_group_name_H-M   'P 1'
#
loop_
_entity.id
_entity.type
_entity.pdbx_description
1 polymer ?
#
loop_
_entity_poly.entity_id
_entity_poly.type
_entity_poly.pdbx_seq_one_letter_code
_entity_poly.pdbx_strand_id
1 'polypeptide(L)'
;MANPNAAKRSASASLPRQLTSSSSMSSYNADGAPLSDGVPGSLELPEQVKNVLQRQISAAVEDVLDSMMREGTEDVHWRGRMRKDGIVYYEDRESVTKDQTRFCCVDTTEASVDEVVNLFVVSDTDMLLQRCRIMYDNIMDARVLDVLEHPSEEHPMRSSYVRYTAFKARTLQRNHRDMCVVVSTDVIQCPDGSTVGYCVWDSLNLPDVSQLDVPQGFIRTRMFRSGYFVQNSGEPGAMTKVAYIVGIEAGGLAPRLSTRYYMPRFGEVLSRIIAHLRRRQLDPSSFVPQSEWTDKRTVEFCQCCTKHFGAVKLLGIRRYNCVSCGDVICHACHHVEEIEVRGARNTSVGVCVGCKTNNTSKRSSRISRWSSWGTSLSSDSTESSTRSLPV
;
A
#
# COMPACT_ATOMS: atom_id res chain seq x y z
N MET A 1 1.87 -67.51 -44.97
CA MET A 1 1.90 -68.44 -43.81
C MET A 1 2.02 -67.63 -42.53
N ALA A 2 1.47 -68.17 -41.45
CA ALA A 2 1.08 -67.60 -40.15
C ALA A 2 2.00 -66.59 -39.40
N ASN A 3 1.34 -65.76 -38.59
CA ASN A 3 1.78 -64.84 -37.49
C ASN A 3 2.07 -65.65 -36.19
N PRO A 4 2.45 -65.12 -34.97
CA PRO A 4 2.69 -63.73 -34.51
C PRO A 4 3.80 -63.51 -33.41
N ASN A 5 3.78 -62.29 -32.83
CA ASN A 5 4.33 -61.79 -31.54
C ASN A 5 5.66 -61.01 -31.61
N ALA A 6 5.89 -59.90 -30.90
CA ALA A 6 5.11 -58.88 -30.19
C ALA A 6 6.12 -57.81 -29.68
N ALA A 7 5.68 -56.56 -29.46
CA ALA A 7 6.33 -55.51 -28.63
C ALA A 7 7.66 -54.89 -29.15
N LYS A 8 7.95 -53.59 -29.10
CA LYS A 8 7.37 -52.37 -28.50
C LYS A 8 7.94 -51.17 -29.29
N ARG A 9 7.09 -50.22 -29.68
CA ARG A 9 7.49 -48.86 -30.10
C ARG A 9 7.57 -47.99 -28.84
N SER A 10 8.73 -47.40 -28.55
CA SER A 10 8.82 -46.29 -27.59
C SER A 10 8.72 -44.97 -28.35
N ALA A 11 7.63 -44.26 -28.09
CA ALA A 11 7.40 -42.89 -28.50
C ALA A 11 8.24 -41.93 -27.64
N SER A 12 8.79 -40.92 -28.30
CA SER A 12 9.39 -39.73 -27.72
C SER A 12 8.40 -39.02 -26.78
N ALA A 13 8.62 -39.12 -25.48
CA ALA A 13 7.87 -38.38 -24.47
C ALA A 13 8.50 -37.00 -24.24
N SER A 14 7.69 -35.97 -24.45
CA SER A 14 7.92 -34.58 -24.07
C SER A 14 8.16 -34.44 -22.56
N LEU A 15 9.33 -33.91 -22.18
CA LEU A 15 9.66 -33.57 -20.80
C LEU A 15 8.81 -32.39 -20.31
N PRO A 16 8.15 -32.49 -19.14
CA PRO A 16 7.40 -31.39 -18.58
C PRO A 16 8.34 -30.39 -17.92
N ARG A 17 8.18 -29.13 -18.31
CA ARG A 17 8.81 -27.93 -17.77
C ARG A 17 8.27 -27.66 -16.35
N GLN A 18 8.89 -28.25 -15.33
CA GLN A 18 8.65 -27.86 -13.93
C GLN A 18 9.48 -26.62 -13.58
N LEU A 19 8.85 -25.45 -13.73
CA LEU A 19 9.28 -24.22 -13.06
C LEU A 19 8.70 -24.25 -11.64
N THR A 20 9.44 -24.82 -10.70
CA THR A 20 9.21 -24.64 -9.26
C THR A 20 10.36 -23.83 -8.70
N SER A 21 10.31 -22.51 -8.85
CA SER A 21 11.17 -21.61 -8.06
C SER A 21 10.42 -21.23 -6.78
N SER A 22 10.44 -22.11 -5.79
CA SER A 22 10.24 -21.70 -4.40
C SER A 22 11.50 -20.95 -3.97
N SER A 23 11.55 -19.64 -4.22
CA SER A 23 12.60 -18.79 -3.68
C SER A 23 12.36 -18.59 -2.19
N SER A 24 12.86 -19.53 -1.39
CA SER A 24 13.09 -19.29 0.03
C SER A 24 14.06 -18.11 0.14
N MET A 25 13.57 -16.96 0.61
CA MET A 25 14.41 -15.80 0.89
C MET A 25 15.20 -16.09 2.17
N SER A 26 16.32 -16.78 2.00
CA SER A 26 17.27 -17.04 3.09
C SER A 26 17.98 -15.74 3.45
N SER A 27 18.00 -15.39 4.74
CA SER A 27 18.82 -14.30 5.30
C SER A 27 20.33 -14.63 5.28
N TYR A 28 20.71 -15.76 4.68
CA TYR A 28 22.05 -16.30 4.67
C TYR A 28 22.59 -16.46 3.25
N ASN A 29 23.89 -16.21 3.08
CA ASN A 29 24.67 -16.45 1.88
C ASN A 29 24.73 -17.94 1.53
N ALA A 30 25.26 -18.25 0.33
CA ALA A 30 25.46 -19.63 -0.13
C ALA A 30 26.31 -20.48 0.83
N ASP A 31 27.16 -19.84 1.63
CA ASP A 31 28.00 -20.47 2.66
C ASP A 31 27.35 -20.53 4.05
N GLY A 32 26.08 -20.14 4.19
CA GLY A 32 25.35 -20.19 5.45
C GLY A 32 25.65 -19.04 6.44
N ALA A 33 26.43 -18.04 6.04
CA ALA A 33 26.67 -16.82 6.83
C ALA A 33 25.56 -15.78 6.62
N PRO A 34 25.13 -15.02 7.64
CA PRO A 34 24.13 -13.96 7.46
C PRO A 34 24.59 -12.97 6.39
N LEU A 35 23.69 -12.58 5.49
CA LEU A 35 23.97 -11.57 4.46
C LEU A 35 24.31 -10.18 5.04
N SER A 36 24.05 -9.99 6.34
CA SER A 36 24.19 -8.76 7.11
C SER A 36 25.39 -8.77 8.07
N ASP A 37 26.38 -9.65 7.84
CA ASP A 37 27.56 -9.78 8.71
C ASP A 37 28.20 -8.40 8.95
N GLY A 38 28.33 -8.01 10.23
CA GLY A 38 28.83 -6.71 10.67
C GLY A 38 27.78 -5.72 11.22
N VAL A 39 26.47 -5.92 11.01
CA VAL A 39 25.43 -5.07 11.62
C VAL A 39 24.89 -5.72 12.90
N PRO A 40 24.94 -5.02 14.05
CA PRO A 40 24.50 -5.61 15.31
C PRO A 40 22.98 -5.87 15.32
N GLY A 41 22.54 -6.80 16.18
CA GLY A 41 21.11 -7.11 16.38
C GLY A 41 20.34 -5.93 17.00
N SER A 42 21.01 -5.18 17.88
CA SER A 42 20.55 -3.95 18.52
C SER A 42 21.74 -3.02 18.72
N LEU A 43 21.50 -1.72 18.79
CA LEU A 43 22.48 -0.67 19.03
C LEU A 43 22.11 0.04 20.32
N GLU A 44 22.97 0.01 21.33
CA GLU A 44 22.75 0.80 22.55
C GLU A 44 23.27 2.21 22.33
N LEU A 45 22.36 3.14 22.01
CA LEU A 45 22.74 4.54 21.79
C LEU A 45 22.79 5.31 23.11
N PRO A 46 23.84 6.12 23.36
CA PRO A 46 23.86 7.05 24.48
C PRO A 46 22.69 8.04 24.41
N GLU A 47 22.18 8.44 25.57
CA GLU A 47 21.01 9.34 25.67
C GLU A 47 21.20 10.65 24.89
N GLN A 48 22.41 11.21 24.91
CA GLN A 48 22.74 12.40 24.12
C GLN A 48 22.56 12.18 22.61
N VAL A 49 22.89 11.00 22.11
CA VAL A 49 22.71 10.62 20.69
C VAL A 49 21.22 10.44 20.39
N LYS A 50 20.46 9.80 21.28
CA LYS A 50 18.99 9.67 21.14
C LYS A 50 18.32 11.04 21.01
N ASN A 51 18.70 12.00 21.86
CA ASN A 51 18.20 13.38 21.81
C ASN A 51 18.59 14.14 20.52
N VAL A 52 19.74 13.83 19.91
CA VAL A 52 20.12 14.40 18.60
C VAL A 52 19.24 13.81 17.50
N LEU A 53 19.05 12.48 17.51
CA LEU A 53 18.22 11.78 16.51
C LEU A 53 16.75 12.17 16.60
N GLN A 54 16.21 12.36 17.82
CA GLN A 54 14.85 12.86 18.03
C GLN A 54 14.67 14.26 17.41
N ARG A 55 15.59 15.20 17.67
CA ARG A 55 15.54 16.53 17.05
C ARG A 55 15.67 16.48 15.53
N GLN A 56 16.54 15.60 15.02
CA GLN A 56 16.69 15.40 13.58
C GLN A 56 15.38 14.94 12.95
N ILE A 57 14.75 13.90 13.51
CA ILE A 57 13.53 13.35 12.92
C ILE A 57 12.33 14.29 13.08
N SER A 58 12.23 15.03 14.19
CA SER A 58 11.19 16.06 14.36
C SER A 58 11.29 17.14 13.27
N ALA A 59 12.49 17.66 12.98
CA ALA A 59 12.68 18.64 11.92
C ALA A 59 12.30 18.07 10.53
N ALA A 60 12.64 16.81 10.26
CA ALA A 60 12.26 16.15 9.02
C ALA A 60 10.73 15.93 8.90
N VAL A 61 10.04 15.67 10.02
CA VAL A 61 8.57 15.57 10.08
C VAL A 61 7.94 16.92 9.75
N GLU A 62 8.38 18.00 10.40
CA GLU A 62 7.91 19.37 10.13
C GLU A 62 8.05 19.72 8.65
N ASP A 63 9.23 19.52 8.06
CA ASP A 63 9.47 19.76 6.63
C ASP A 63 8.54 18.95 5.72
N VAL A 64 8.27 17.68 6.07
CA VAL A 64 7.37 16.82 5.30
C VAL A 64 5.94 17.33 5.38
N LEU A 65 5.43 17.60 6.59
CA LEU A 65 4.08 18.11 6.81
C LEU A 65 3.87 19.45 6.09
N ASP A 66 4.80 20.39 6.27
CA ASP A 66 4.78 21.69 5.59
C ASP A 66 4.81 21.53 4.06
N SER A 67 5.57 20.58 3.52
CA SER A 67 5.61 20.36 2.07
C SER A 67 4.33 19.74 1.49
N MET A 68 3.54 19.04 2.31
CA MET A 68 2.39 18.25 1.84
C MET A 68 1.03 18.90 2.13
N MET A 69 0.96 19.80 3.12
CA MET A 69 -0.28 20.45 3.57
C MET A 69 -0.53 21.84 2.94
N ARG A 70 0.41 22.39 2.16
CA ARG A 70 0.20 23.68 1.48
C ARG A 70 -0.82 23.54 0.34
N GLU A 71 -1.89 24.33 0.35
CA GLU A 71 -2.87 24.40 -0.76
C GLU A 71 -2.54 25.54 -1.75
N GLY A 72 -2.67 25.30 -3.06
CA GLY A 72 -2.47 26.32 -4.12
C GLY A 72 -2.54 25.78 -5.56
N THR A 73 -2.88 26.64 -6.54
CA THR A 73 -3.34 26.28 -7.90
C THR A 73 -2.32 25.62 -8.83
N GLU A 74 -1.05 25.60 -8.49
CA GLU A 74 -0.06 24.65 -9.00
C GLU A 74 0.92 24.49 -7.84
N ASP A 75 0.94 23.34 -7.16
CA ASP A 75 1.82 23.08 -6.02
C ASP A 75 3.27 23.54 -6.35
N VAL A 76 3.67 24.70 -5.84
CA VAL A 76 4.96 25.34 -6.17
C VAL A 76 6.12 24.40 -5.82
N HIS A 77 5.92 23.59 -4.78
CA HIS A 77 6.88 22.61 -4.28
C HIS A 77 6.83 21.27 -5.04
N TRP A 78 5.66 20.83 -5.50
CA TRP A 78 5.45 19.52 -6.11
C TRP A 78 4.93 19.64 -7.53
N ARG A 79 5.85 19.54 -8.50
CA ARG A 79 5.47 19.60 -9.91
C ARG A 79 5.03 18.25 -10.43
N GLY A 80 3.81 18.17 -10.94
CA GLY A 80 3.30 16.97 -11.60
C GLY A 80 4.23 16.47 -12.71
N ARG A 81 4.53 15.17 -12.71
CA ARG A 81 5.46 14.52 -13.66
C ARG A 81 4.79 13.53 -14.57
N MET A 82 4.06 12.58 -14.00
CA MET A 82 3.42 11.51 -14.77
C MET A 82 2.27 10.88 -13.98
N ARG A 83 1.42 10.13 -14.68
CA ARG A 83 0.43 9.23 -14.09
C ARG A 83 0.63 7.84 -14.68
N LYS A 84 0.65 6.81 -13.83
CA LYS A 84 0.81 5.41 -14.25
C LYS A 84 0.09 4.51 -13.24
N ASP A 85 -0.75 3.59 -13.74
CA ASP A 85 -1.45 2.58 -12.94
C ASP A 85 -2.25 3.17 -11.76
N GLY A 86 -2.92 4.31 -11.97
CA GLY A 86 -3.66 5.03 -10.92
C GLY A 86 -2.81 5.96 -10.05
N ILE A 87 -1.50 5.77 -10.02
CA ILE A 87 -0.57 6.57 -9.22
C ILE A 87 -0.19 7.85 -9.95
N VAL A 88 -0.23 8.96 -9.24
CA VAL A 88 0.25 10.27 -9.71
C VAL A 88 1.61 10.55 -9.11
N TYR A 89 2.54 11.03 -9.93
CA TYR A 89 3.91 11.30 -9.51
C TYR A 89 4.22 12.78 -9.58
N TYR A 90 4.92 13.27 -8.57
CA TYR A 90 5.38 14.66 -8.46
C TYR A 90 6.87 14.69 -8.17
N GLU A 91 7.54 15.77 -8.56
CA GLU A 91 8.96 16.00 -8.27
C GLU A 91 9.15 17.32 -7.54
N ASP A 92 10.02 17.30 -6.54
CA ASP A 92 10.46 18.46 -5.80
C ASP A 92 11.78 18.95 -6.41
N ARG A 93 11.75 20.19 -6.89
CA ARG A 93 12.90 20.82 -7.55
C ARG A 93 13.45 22.02 -6.77
N GLU A 94 12.77 22.43 -5.70
CA GLU A 94 13.10 23.66 -4.99
C GLU A 94 13.83 23.36 -3.67
N SER A 95 13.51 22.24 -3.01
CA SER A 95 14.11 21.89 -1.71
C SER A 95 15.36 21.01 -1.80
N VAL A 96 15.86 20.73 -3.02
CA VAL A 96 16.96 19.79 -3.28
C VAL A 96 18.20 20.45 -3.86
N THR A 97 19.37 19.97 -3.45
CA THR A 97 20.65 20.33 -4.09
C THR A 97 20.85 19.58 -5.41
N LYS A 98 21.89 19.92 -6.18
CA LYS A 98 22.20 19.26 -7.47
C LYS A 98 22.47 17.76 -7.36
N ASP A 99 22.91 17.29 -6.19
CA ASP A 99 23.24 15.88 -5.93
C ASP A 99 22.07 15.11 -5.30
N GLN A 100 20.97 15.80 -5.04
CA GLN A 100 19.78 15.27 -4.42
C GLN A 100 18.65 15.10 -5.44
N THR A 101 17.80 14.12 -5.19
CA THR A 101 16.55 13.96 -5.92
C THR A 101 15.45 13.71 -4.92
N ARG A 102 14.36 14.48 -5.00
CA ARG A 102 13.17 14.28 -4.17
C ARG A 102 11.92 14.24 -5.05
N PHE A 103 11.11 13.22 -4.86
CA PHE A 103 9.86 13.01 -5.59
C PHE A 103 8.84 12.35 -4.66
N CYS A 104 7.57 12.36 -5.05
CA CYS A 104 6.56 11.57 -4.38
C CYS A 104 5.66 10.87 -5.40
N CYS A 105 5.02 9.80 -4.94
CA CYS A 105 3.96 9.12 -5.65
C CYS A 105 2.72 9.06 -4.76
N VAL A 106 1.56 9.33 -5.34
CA VAL A 106 0.31 9.56 -4.63
C VAL A 106 -0.77 8.64 -5.19
N ASP A 107 -1.49 7.99 -4.28
CA ASP A 107 -2.67 7.17 -4.56
C ASP A 107 -3.71 7.40 -3.45
N THR A 108 -4.87 6.77 -3.57
CA THR A 108 -5.94 6.83 -2.57
C THR A 108 -6.42 5.45 -2.12
N THR A 109 -6.98 5.38 -0.91
CA THR A 109 -7.50 4.15 -0.30
C THR A 109 -8.73 4.43 0.54
N GLU A 110 -9.56 3.41 0.73
CA GLU A 110 -10.70 3.43 1.66
C GLU A 110 -10.28 3.17 3.11
N ALA A 111 -9.02 2.79 3.34
CA ALA A 111 -8.49 2.57 4.68
C ALA A 111 -8.38 3.89 5.46
N SER A 112 -8.58 3.84 6.78
CA SER A 112 -8.42 5.01 7.63
C SER A 112 -6.95 5.44 7.72
N VAL A 113 -6.71 6.67 8.17
CA VAL A 113 -5.34 7.17 8.41
C VAL A 113 -4.60 6.27 9.39
N ASP A 114 -5.25 5.89 10.50
CA ASP A 114 -4.72 4.96 11.50
C ASP A 114 -4.37 3.59 10.91
N GLU A 115 -5.22 3.02 10.04
CA GLU A 115 -4.94 1.73 9.41
C GLU A 115 -3.68 1.77 8.53
N VAL A 116 -3.45 2.88 7.83
CA VAL A 116 -2.24 3.09 7.02
C VAL A 116 -1.03 3.29 7.93
N VAL A 117 -1.10 4.19 8.91
CA VAL A 117 0.04 4.50 9.80
C VAL A 117 0.42 3.30 10.67
N ASN A 118 -0.54 2.49 11.09
CA ASN A 118 -0.30 1.27 11.86
C ASN A 118 0.52 0.23 11.08
N LEU A 119 0.72 0.34 9.76
CA LEU A 119 1.71 -0.46 9.03
C LEU A 119 3.16 -0.08 9.36
N PHE A 120 3.40 1.01 10.06
CA PHE A 120 4.75 1.51 10.36
C PHE A 120 5.10 1.55 11.85
N VAL A 121 4.10 1.44 12.73
CA VAL A 121 4.26 1.36 14.19
C VAL A 121 4.70 -0.04 14.62
N VAL A 122 5.99 -0.26 14.88
CA VAL A 122 6.56 -1.61 15.13
C VAL A 122 7.00 -1.78 16.59
N SER A 123 6.78 -2.97 17.16
CA SER A 123 7.21 -3.38 18.51
C SER A 123 8.60 -3.99 18.53
N ASP A 124 8.98 -4.65 17.44
CA ASP A 124 10.18 -5.45 17.35
C ASP A 124 10.62 -5.66 15.88
N THR A 125 11.80 -6.27 15.74
CA THR A 125 12.45 -6.59 14.46
C THR A 125 11.63 -7.57 13.61
N ASP A 126 10.96 -8.56 14.21
CA ASP A 126 10.20 -9.56 13.46
C ASP A 126 8.98 -8.94 12.80
N MET A 127 8.24 -8.11 13.55
CA MET A 127 7.11 -7.36 13.01
C MET A 127 7.58 -6.37 11.94
N LEU A 128 8.69 -5.65 12.15
CA LEU A 128 9.25 -4.77 11.13
C LEU A 128 9.53 -5.54 9.83
N LEU A 129 10.22 -6.68 9.91
CA LEU A 129 10.56 -7.49 8.74
C LEU A 129 9.31 -8.01 8.03
N GLN A 130 8.31 -8.48 8.78
CA GLN A 130 7.02 -8.89 8.23
C GLN A 130 6.36 -7.76 7.44
N ARG A 131 6.37 -6.53 7.98
CA ARG A 131 5.76 -5.37 7.31
C ARG A 131 6.58 -4.89 6.11
N CYS A 132 7.91 -4.94 6.19
CA CYS A 132 8.78 -4.68 5.04
C CYS A 132 8.51 -5.67 3.88
N ARG A 133 8.19 -6.94 4.15
CA ARG A 133 7.85 -7.94 3.12
C ARG A 133 6.53 -7.64 2.39
N ILE A 134 5.62 -6.87 2.98
CA ILE A 134 4.42 -6.38 2.28
C ILE A 134 4.82 -5.37 1.20
N MET A 135 5.75 -4.47 1.55
CA MET A 135 6.17 -3.34 0.72
C MET A 135 7.19 -3.73 -0.36
N TYR A 136 8.14 -4.59 0.00
CA TYR A 136 9.35 -4.83 -0.77
C TYR A 136 9.54 -6.32 -1.05
N ASP A 137 9.53 -6.69 -2.33
CA ASP A 137 9.81 -8.06 -2.81
C ASP A 137 11.30 -8.43 -2.78
N ASN A 138 12.18 -7.44 -2.57
CA ASN A 138 13.63 -7.60 -2.55
C ASN A 138 14.26 -7.30 -1.19
N ILE A 139 13.47 -7.22 -0.12
CA ILE A 139 14.01 -7.09 1.25
C ILE A 139 14.80 -8.35 1.62
N MET A 140 16.00 -8.15 2.17
CA MET A 140 16.88 -9.22 2.66
C MET A 140 16.87 -9.27 4.18
N ASP A 141 16.93 -8.09 4.81
CA ASP A 141 16.95 -7.94 6.26
C ASP A 141 16.29 -6.61 6.65
N ALA A 142 15.71 -6.56 7.84
CA ALA A 142 15.17 -5.36 8.43
C ALA A 142 15.25 -5.52 9.95
N ARG A 143 15.82 -4.54 10.66
CA ARG A 143 16.00 -4.59 12.12
C ARG A 143 15.66 -3.27 12.76
N VAL A 144 15.04 -3.35 13.93
CA VAL A 144 14.96 -2.23 14.87
C VAL A 144 16.27 -2.25 15.66
N LEU A 145 17.11 -1.22 15.47
CA LEU A 145 18.39 -1.13 16.15
C LEU A 145 18.25 -0.53 17.55
N ASP A 146 17.46 0.52 17.70
CA ASP A 146 17.15 1.16 18.99
C ASP A 146 15.75 1.77 18.93
N VAL A 147 15.07 1.87 20.06
CA VAL A 147 13.78 2.56 20.19
C VAL A 147 13.99 3.86 20.95
N LEU A 148 13.60 4.96 20.33
CA LEU A 148 13.70 6.31 20.89
C LEU A 148 12.41 6.72 21.62
N GLU A 149 11.27 6.21 21.16
CA GLU A 149 9.95 6.48 21.72
C GLU A 149 9.02 5.31 21.38
N HIS A 150 8.37 4.76 22.41
CA HIS A 150 7.36 3.71 22.24
C HIS A 150 5.96 4.33 22.17
N PRO A 151 5.02 3.69 21.43
CA PRO A 151 3.60 4.01 21.55
C PRO A 151 3.10 3.98 22.99
N SER A 152 2.26 4.94 23.35
CA SER A 152 1.55 4.98 24.63
C SER A 152 0.06 4.70 24.44
N GLU A 153 -0.67 4.50 25.53
CA GLU A 153 -2.14 4.34 25.47
C GLU A 153 -2.82 5.62 24.93
N GLU A 154 -2.30 6.80 25.28
CA GLU A 154 -2.82 8.09 24.81
C GLU A 154 -2.45 8.39 23.36
N HIS A 155 -1.27 7.93 22.92
CA HIS A 155 -0.74 8.15 21.58
C HIS A 155 -0.30 6.82 20.95
N PRO A 156 -1.25 5.95 20.54
CA PRO A 156 -0.95 4.59 20.09
C PRO A 156 -0.23 4.54 18.74
N MET A 157 -0.26 5.64 17.97
CA MET A 157 0.43 5.75 16.68
C MET A 157 1.76 6.51 16.78
N ARG A 158 2.07 7.12 17.93
CA ARG A 158 3.31 7.88 18.13
C ARG A 158 4.45 6.94 18.46
N SER A 159 5.45 6.87 17.59
CA SER A 159 6.65 6.09 17.86
C SER A 159 7.86 6.69 17.15
N SER A 160 9.04 6.47 17.71
CA SER A 160 10.31 6.86 17.09
C SER A 160 11.36 5.77 17.31
N TYR A 161 12.06 5.35 16.26
CA TYR A 161 13.01 4.23 16.34
C TYR A 161 14.10 4.32 15.27
N VAL A 162 15.23 3.66 15.52
CA VAL A 162 16.31 3.49 14.55
C VAL A 162 16.13 2.19 13.80
N ARG A 163 16.15 2.27 12.47
CA ARG A 163 15.87 1.15 11.57
C ARG A 163 17.06 0.89 10.64
N TYR A 164 17.46 -0.37 10.57
CA TYR A 164 18.28 -0.91 9.49
C TYR A 164 17.41 -1.64 8.47
N THR A 165 17.67 -1.47 7.18
CA THR A 165 17.10 -2.31 6.12
C THR A 165 18.14 -2.65 5.07
N ALA A 166 18.06 -3.87 4.54
CA ALA A 166 18.93 -4.40 3.51
C ALA A 166 18.11 -4.90 2.33
N PHE A 167 18.52 -4.55 1.11
CA PHE A 167 17.81 -4.85 -0.12
C PHE A 167 18.71 -5.54 -1.13
N LYS A 168 18.15 -6.57 -1.76
CA LYS A 168 18.78 -7.29 -2.85
C LYS A 168 18.93 -6.37 -4.06
N ALA A 169 20.12 -6.36 -4.63
CA ALA A 169 20.39 -5.68 -5.89
C ALA A 169 19.38 -6.11 -6.95
N ARG A 170 18.73 -5.15 -7.60
CA ARG A 170 17.87 -5.44 -8.77
C ARG A 170 18.73 -5.48 -10.03
N THR A 171 18.22 -6.06 -11.12
CA THR A 171 18.98 -6.38 -12.36
C THR A 171 19.92 -5.31 -12.93
N LEU A 172 19.68 -4.00 -12.74
CA LEU A 172 20.61 -2.94 -13.19
C LEU A 172 21.59 -2.44 -12.11
N GLN A 173 21.50 -2.95 -10.88
CA GLN A 173 22.38 -2.61 -9.77
C GLN A 173 23.40 -3.73 -9.57
N ARG A 174 24.68 -3.39 -9.46
CA ARG A 174 25.77 -4.35 -9.22
C ARG A 174 25.84 -4.81 -7.77
N ASN A 175 25.63 -3.89 -6.84
CA ASN A 175 25.75 -4.13 -5.40
C ASN A 175 24.38 -4.10 -4.72
N HIS A 176 24.29 -4.73 -3.55
CA HIS A 176 23.15 -4.62 -2.65
C HIS A 176 23.02 -3.21 -2.09
N ARG A 177 21.91 -2.89 -1.43
CA ARG A 177 21.70 -1.58 -0.80
C ARG A 177 21.27 -1.77 0.63
N ASP A 178 21.87 -1.02 1.55
CA ASP A 178 21.40 -0.91 2.91
C ASP A 178 21.04 0.54 3.25
N MET A 179 20.26 0.72 4.31
CA MET A 179 19.85 2.01 4.85
C MET A 179 19.85 1.93 6.38
N CYS A 180 20.37 2.96 7.02
CA CYS A 180 20.25 3.18 8.46
C CYS A 180 19.55 4.53 8.66
N VAL A 181 18.35 4.51 9.22
CA VAL A 181 17.49 5.69 9.34
C VAL A 181 16.91 5.81 10.73
N VAL A 182 16.66 7.04 11.18
CA VAL A 182 15.73 7.32 12.27
C VAL A 182 14.34 7.47 11.66
N VAL A 183 13.34 6.88 12.30
CA VAL A 183 11.93 6.84 11.87
C VAL A 183 11.08 7.49 12.95
N SER A 184 10.05 8.23 12.55
CA SER A 184 8.98 8.71 13.42
C SER A 184 7.61 8.49 12.78
N THR A 185 6.64 8.10 13.58
CA THR A 185 5.24 7.91 13.18
C THR A 185 4.33 8.69 14.10
N ASP A 186 3.20 9.18 13.59
CA ASP A 186 2.10 9.68 14.41
C ASP A 186 0.80 9.82 13.58
N VAL A 187 -0.31 10.03 14.28
CA VAL A 187 -1.59 10.48 13.74
C VAL A 187 -2.04 11.74 14.49
N ILE A 188 -2.35 12.78 13.72
CA ILE A 188 -2.75 14.11 14.17
C ILE A 188 -4.19 14.35 13.73
N GLN A 189 -5.05 14.69 14.68
CA GLN A 189 -6.39 15.20 14.41
C GLN A 189 -6.31 16.70 14.22
N CYS A 190 -6.71 17.19 13.05
CA CYS A 190 -6.67 18.60 12.72
C CYS A 190 -7.93 19.33 13.22
N PRO A 191 -7.84 20.62 13.55
CA PRO A 191 -8.99 21.40 14.01
C PRO A 191 -10.13 21.53 12.99
N ASP A 192 -9.83 21.36 11.70
CA ASP A 192 -10.79 21.39 10.58
C ASP A 192 -11.57 20.07 10.41
N GLY A 193 -11.32 19.07 11.27
CA GLY A 193 -11.95 17.75 11.20
C GLY A 193 -11.22 16.76 10.29
N SER A 194 -10.17 17.20 9.58
CA SER A 194 -9.31 16.29 8.84
C SER A 194 -8.40 15.49 9.77
N THR A 195 -7.96 14.32 9.31
CA THR A 195 -6.95 13.51 10.00
C THR A 195 -5.71 13.42 9.12
N VAL A 196 -4.55 13.68 9.72
CA VAL A 196 -3.24 13.57 9.07
C VAL A 196 -2.43 12.50 9.79
N GLY A 197 -1.75 11.65 9.06
CA GLY A 197 -0.86 10.63 9.61
C GLY A 197 0.45 10.61 8.86
N TYR A 198 1.52 10.20 9.53
CA TYR A 198 2.81 10.10 8.89
C TYR A 198 3.65 8.91 9.38
N CYS A 199 4.57 8.51 8.51
CA CYS A 199 5.74 7.71 8.84
C CYS A 199 6.92 8.33 8.10
N VAL A 200 7.71 9.16 8.78
CA VAL A 200 8.83 9.88 8.21
C VAL A 200 10.12 9.20 8.65
N TRP A 201 11.13 9.21 7.79
CA TRP A 201 12.46 8.78 8.12
C TRP A 201 13.54 9.61 7.44
N ASP A 202 14.68 9.67 8.11
CA ASP A 202 15.87 10.37 7.66
C ASP A 202 17.11 9.52 7.98
N SER A 203 18.13 9.56 7.11
CA SER A 203 19.35 8.79 7.34
C SER A 203 20.07 9.31 8.58
N LEU A 204 20.65 8.40 9.35
CA LEU A 204 21.40 8.80 10.54
C LEU A 204 22.50 9.81 10.16
N ASN A 205 22.48 10.96 10.83
CA ASN A 205 23.45 12.04 10.65
C ASN A 205 24.26 12.25 11.93
N LEU A 206 25.05 11.24 12.30
CA LEU A 206 25.97 11.31 13.44
C LEU A 206 27.42 11.27 12.93
N PRO A 207 28.34 12.00 13.55
CA PRO A 207 29.77 11.94 13.22
C PRO A 207 30.34 10.50 13.31
N ASP A 208 29.80 9.71 14.24
CA ASP A 208 30.16 8.30 14.49
C ASP A 208 29.27 7.28 13.76
N VAL A 209 28.41 7.69 12.80
CA VAL A 209 27.69 6.72 11.92
C VAL A 209 28.67 5.89 11.08
N SER A 210 29.93 6.32 11.00
CA SER A 210 31.06 5.55 10.48
C SER A 210 31.27 4.21 11.19
N GLN A 211 30.70 3.97 12.38
CA GLN A 211 30.80 2.69 13.10
C GLN A 211 29.77 1.64 12.67
N LEU A 212 28.70 2.01 11.97
CA LEU A 212 27.83 1.01 11.36
C LEU A 212 28.47 0.59 10.04
N ASP A 213 29.36 -0.40 10.14
CA ASP A 213 30.07 -1.00 9.02
C ASP A 213 29.08 -1.30 7.88
N VAL A 214 29.43 -0.82 6.68
CA VAL A 214 28.68 -1.17 5.48
C VAL A 214 29.04 -2.61 5.15
N PRO A 215 28.08 -3.55 5.15
CA PRO A 215 28.40 -4.95 4.91
C PRO A 215 29.07 -5.13 3.53
N GLN A 216 29.93 -6.14 3.41
CA GLN A 216 30.62 -6.40 2.16
C GLN A 216 29.62 -6.63 1.01
N GLY A 217 29.81 -5.94 -0.11
CA GLY A 217 28.90 -6.03 -1.26
C GLY A 217 27.67 -5.12 -1.18
N PHE A 218 27.54 -4.30 -0.14
CA PHE A 218 26.50 -3.29 0.01
C PHE A 218 26.99 -1.89 -0.33
N ILE A 219 26.04 -1.03 -0.73
CA ILE A 219 26.22 0.41 -0.81
C ILE A 219 25.16 1.06 0.09
N ARG A 220 25.60 1.83 1.09
CA ARG A 220 24.73 2.61 1.96
C ARG A 220 23.99 3.67 1.17
N THR A 221 22.66 3.57 1.16
CA THR A 221 21.78 4.58 0.58
C THR A 221 21.46 5.62 1.65
N ARG A 222 21.66 6.89 1.29
CA ARG A 222 21.25 8.02 2.12
C ARG A 222 19.93 8.57 1.60
N MET A 223 18.90 8.42 2.42
CA MET A 223 17.59 9.01 2.25
C MET A 223 17.42 10.22 3.15
N PHE A 224 16.66 11.21 2.70
CA PHE A 224 16.32 12.40 3.50
C PHE A 224 14.85 12.78 3.33
N ARG A 225 14.24 13.31 4.40
CA ARG A 225 12.84 13.79 4.43
C ARG A 225 11.88 12.89 3.64
N SER A 226 12.06 11.59 3.84
CA SER A 226 11.37 10.52 3.10
C SER A 226 10.31 9.94 4.01
N GLY A 227 9.24 9.38 3.45
CA GLY A 227 8.17 8.93 4.32
C GLY A 227 6.86 8.67 3.62
N TYR A 228 5.87 8.29 4.41
CA TYR A 228 4.47 8.33 4.04
C TYR A 228 3.82 9.54 4.69
N PHE A 229 3.08 10.29 3.88
CA PHE A 229 2.12 11.28 4.34
C PHE A 229 0.73 10.76 3.98
N VAL A 230 -0.17 10.78 4.95
CA VAL A 230 -1.51 10.20 4.85
C VAL A 230 -2.51 11.25 5.30
N GLN A 231 -3.59 11.44 4.54
CA GLN A 231 -4.58 12.45 4.87
C GLN A 231 -5.98 12.01 4.47
N ASN A 232 -6.93 12.21 5.37
CA ASN A 232 -8.36 12.11 5.08
C ASN A 232 -9.03 13.43 5.49
N SER A 233 -9.92 13.97 4.66
CA SER A 233 -10.56 15.27 4.94
C SER A 233 -11.61 15.21 6.04
N GLY A 234 -12.03 14.02 6.49
CA GLY A 234 -13.13 13.85 7.45
C GLY A 234 -14.52 13.94 6.82
N GLU A 235 -14.61 14.34 5.56
CA GLU A 235 -15.88 14.43 4.84
C GLU A 235 -16.52 13.05 4.60
N PRO A 236 -17.86 12.93 4.66
CA PRO A 236 -18.54 11.66 4.42
C PRO A 236 -18.18 11.05 3.06
N GLY A 237 -17.62 9.84 3.08
CA GLY A 237 -17.18 9.15 1.87
C GLY A 237 -15.84 9.62 1.30
N ALA A 238 -15.09 10.47 2.01
CA ALA A 238 -13.76 10.88 1.60
C ALA A 238 -12.78 9.71 1.58
N MET A 239 -12.06 9.58 0.48
CA MET A 239 -10.95 8.64 0.34
C MET A 239 -9.72 9.17 1.07
N THR A 240 -8.95 8.28 1.68
CA THR A 240 -7.67 8.61 2.31
C THR A 240 -6.59 8.72 1.24
N LYS A 241 -5.98 9.90 1.13
CA LYS A 241 -4.79 10.16 0.31
C LYS A 241 -3.57 9.52 0.97
N VAL A 242 -2.76 8.81 0.20
CA VAL A 242 -1.47 8.26 0.63
C VAL A 242 -0.39 8.72 -0.33
N ALA A 243 0.55 9.52 0.18
CA ALA A 243 1.71 9.99 -0.56
C ALA A 243 2.97 9.29 -0.02
N TYR A 244 3.69 8.59 -0.89
CA TYR A 244 5.00 8.05 -0.60
C TYR A 244 6.08 8.97 -1.15
N ILE A 245 6.82 9.61 -0.24
CA ILE A 245 7.84 10.63 -0.47
C ILE A 245 9.22 9.97 -0.40
N VAL A 246 10.05 10.28 -1.39
CA VAL A 246 11.40 9.72 -1.55
C VAL A 246 12.37 10.85 -1.82
N GLY A 247 13.24 11.15 -0.85
CA GLY A 247 14.42 12.00 -1.01
C GLY A 247 15.67 11.13 -0.92
N ILE A 248 16.54 11.16 -1.94
CA ILE A 248 17.77 10.38 -2.00
C ILE A 248 18.96 11.24 -2.41
N GLU A 249 20.11 11.02 -1.76
CA GLU A 249 21.40 11.56 -2.20
C GLU A 249 21.94 10.64 -3.30
N ALA A 250 21.72 11.01 -4.55
CA ALA A 250 21.88 10.10 -5.69
C ALA A 250 23.29 10.11 -6.27
N GLY A 251 24.24 10.83 -5.66
CA GLY A 251 25.66 10.82 -6.03
C GLY A 251 25.91 11.00 -7.53
N GLY A 252 25.20 11.93 -8.17
CA GLY A 252 25.37 12.24 -9.61
C GLY A 252 24.58 11.35 -10.58
N LEU A 253 23.60 10.55 -10.14
CA LEU A 253 22.66 9.88 -11.05
C LEU A 253 21.90 10.90 -11.90
N ALA A 254 21.93 10.72 -13.23
CA ALA A 254 21.25 11.63 -14.15
C ALA A 254 19.72 11.68 -13.86
N PRO A 255 19.09 12.86 -13.76
CA PRO A 255 17.66 13.02 -13.46
C PRO A 255 16.70 12.22 -14.36
N ARG A 256 17.12 11.91 -15.60
CA ARG A 256 16.31 11.10 -16.52
C ARG A 256 16.27 9.62 -16.15
N LEU A 257 17.33 9.10 -15.52
CA LEU A 257 17.38 7.73 -15.02
C LEU A 257 16.57 7.60 -13.73
N SER A 258 16.58 8.61 -12.86
CA SER A 258 15.75 8.64 -11.66
C SER A 258 14.26 8.57 -12.00
N THR A 259 13.78 9.41 -12.93
CA THR A 259 12.38 9.42 -13.35
C THR A 259 11.93 8.12 -14.03
N ARG A 260 12.74 7.55 -14.94
CA ARG A 260 12.30 6.39 -15.73
C ARG A 260 12.40 5.06 -14.99
N TYR A 261 13.31 4.94 -14.03
CA TYR A 261 13.63 3.66 -13.40
C TYR A 261 13.28 3.60 -11.92
N TYR A 262 13.60 4.64 -11.15
CA TYR A 262 13.37 4.62 -9.70
C TYR A 262 11.91 4.94 -9.38
N MET A 263 11.36 6.03 -9.93
CA MET A 263 9.99 6.45 -9.59
C MET A 263 8.94 5.34 -9.75
N PRO A 264 8.85 4.61 -10.89
CA PRO A 264 7.85 3.56 -11.04
C PRO A 264 7.94 2.45 -10.00
N ARG A 265 9.15 2.15 -9.50
CA ARG A 265 9.35 1.10 -8.49
C ARG A 265 8.87 1.51 -7.12
N PHE A 266 9.04 2.79 -6.75
CA PHE A 266 8.46 3.31 -5.52
C PHE A 266 6.92 3.40 -5.65
N GLY A 267 6.41 3.67 -6.85
CA GLY A 267 4.99 3.50 -7.15
C GLY A 267 4.51 2.05 -6.94
N GLU A 268 5.24 1.04 -7.42
CA GLU A 268 4.91 -0.37 -7.16
C GLU A 268 4.87 -0.71 -5.66
N VAL A 269 5.74 -0.11 -4.85
CA VAL A 269 5.70 -0.25 -3.38
C VAL A 269 4.40 0.33 -2.82
N LEU A 270 4.02 1.54 -3.23
CA LEU A 270 2.74 2.15 -2.83
C LEU A 270 1.55 1.28 -3.26
N SER A 271 1.53 0.78 -4.50
CA SER A 271 0.48 -0.11 -4.99
C SER A 271 0.34 -1.37 -4.13
N ARG A 272 1.46 -1.97 -3.66
CA ARG A 272 1.43 -3.13 -2.77
C ARG A 272 0.80 -2.81 -1.42
N ILE A 273 1.09 -1.63 -0.86
CA ILE A 273 0.48 -1.16 0.39
C ILE A 273 -1.03 -0.98 0.21
N ILE A 274 -1.46 -0.25 -0.83
CA ILE A 274 -2.88 -0.04 -1.11
C ILE A 274 -3.60 -1.38 -1.35
N ALA A 275 -2.99 -2.29 -2.10
CA ALA A 275 -3.54 -3.63 -2.31
C ALA A 275 -3.58 -4.46 -1.01
N HIS A 276 -2.61 -4.33 -0.11
CA HIS A 276 -2.64 -4.99 1.19
C HIS A 276 -3.77 -4.45 2.08
N LEU A 277 -3.93 -3.13 2.16
CA LEU A 277 -4.99 -2.49 2.92
C LEU A 277 -6.37 -2.88 2.40
N ARG A 278 -6.56 -2.87 1.07
CA ARG A 278 -7.80 -3.32 0.43
C ARG A 278 -8.13 -4.78 0.76
N ARG A 279 -7.12 -5.67 0.76
CA ARG A 279 -7.32 -7.08 1.11
C ARG A 279 -7.64 -7.27 2.59
N ARG A 280 -7.02 -6.49 3.48
CA ARG A 280 -7.29 -6.53 4.93
C ARG A 280 -8.72 -6.13 5.28
N GLN A 281 -9.31 -5.23 4.51
CA GLN A 281 -10.73 -4.90 4.68
C GLN A 281 -11.66 -6.10 4.43
N LEU A 282 -11.22 -7.10 3.66
CA LEU A 282 -11.98 -8.33 3.43
C LEU A 282 -11.61 -9.40 4.47
N ASP A 283 -12.00 -9.18 5.73
CA ASP A 283 -11.76 -10.14 6.81
C ASP A 283 -12.63 -11.41 6.62
N PRO A 284 -12.05 -12.61 6.44
CA PRO A 284 -12.81 -13.84 6.32
C PRO A 284 -13.74 -14.12 7.50
N SER A 285 -13.39 -13.62 8.69
CA SER A 285 -14.22 -13.78 9.90
C SER A 285 -15.53 -12.98 9.83
N SER A 286 -15.56 -11.94 8.99
CA SER A 286 -16.75 -11.11 8.76
C SER A 286 -17.70 -11.67 7.70
N PHE A 287 -17.31 -12.74 7.00
CA PHE A 287 -18.10 -13.26 5.90
C PHE A 287 -19.35 -13.96 6.40
N VAL A 288 -20.43 -13.78 5.64
CA VAL A 288 -21.70 -14.43 5.93
C VAL A 288 -21.54 -15.94 5.68
N PRO A 289 -21.92 -16.81 6.63
CA PRO A 289 -21.91 -18.26 6.43
C PRO A 289 -22.72 -18.67 5.20
N GLN A 290 -22.27 -19.69 4.48
CA GLN A 290 -22.94 -20.12 3.25
C GLN A 290 -24.41 -20.54 3.44
N SER A 291 -24.78 -20.99 4.64
CA SER A 291 -26.16 -21.29 5.03
C SER A 291 -27.09 -20.08 5.04
N GLU A 292 -26.54 -18.87 5.17
CA GLU A 292 -27.29 -17.61 5.20
C GLU A 292 -27.30 -16.89 3.85
N TRP A 293 -26.66 -17.47 2.83
CA TRP A 293 -26.64 -16.88 1.49
C TRP A 293 -28.01 -16.96 0.84
N THR A 294 -28.34 -15.91 0.09
CA THR A 294 -29.58 -15.88 -0.68
C THR A 294 -29.48 -16.89 -1.83
N ASP A 295 -30.51 -17.73 -2.01
CA ASP A 295 -30.53 -18.71 -3.10
C ASP A 295 -30.57 -17.99 -4.46
N LYS A 296 -29.59 -18.27 -5.30
CA LYS A 296 -29.49 -17.71 -6.66
C LYS A 296 -30.73 -18.00 -7.51
N ARG A 297 -31.48 -19.06 -7.22
CA ARG A 297 -32.63 -19.50 -8.02
C ARG A 297 -33.89 -18.69 -7.74
N THR A 298 -34.00 -18.11 -6.56
CA THR A 298 -35.19 -17.37 -6.12
C THR A 298 -35.13 -15.89 -6.44
N VAL A 299 -33.97 -15.40 -6.91
CA VAL A 299 -33.74 -13.97 -7.15
C VAL A 299 -33.83 -13.62 -8.64
N GLU A 300 -34.72 -12.69 -8.94
CA GLU A 300 -34.98 -12.17 -10.29
C GLU A 300 -34.11 -10.95 -10.64
N PHE A 301 -33.69 -10.17 -9.65
CA PHE A 301 -32.93 -8.92 -9.84
C PHE A 301 -31.61 -8.95 -9.06
N CYS A 302 -30.54 -8.39 -9.65
CA CYS A 302 -29.28 -8.20 -8.94
C CYS A 302 -29.52 -7.36 -7.67
N GLN A 303 -29.17 -7.88 -6.51
CA GLN A 303 -29.38 -7.19 -5.23
C GLN A 303 -28.40 -6.02 -5.01
N CYS A 304 -27.44 -5.82 -5.93
CA CYS A 304 -26.51 -4.69 -5.91
C CYS A 304 -26.94 -3.54 -6.85
N CYS A 305 -27.33 -3.86 -8.10
CA CYS A 305 -27.61 -2.86 -9.13
C CYS A 305 -29.02 -2.96 -9.74
N THR A 306 -29.89 -3.79 -9.15
CA THR A 306 -31.28 -4.06 -9.58
C THR A 306 -31.46 -4.53 -11.02
N LYS A 307 -30.38 -4.81 -11.76
CA LYS A 307 -30.46 -5.38 -13.10
C LYS A 307 -31.16 -6.73 -13.06
N HIS A 308 -32.25 -6.88 -13.81
CA HIS A 308 -32.97 -8.14 -13.95
C HIS A 308 -32.06 -9.21 -14.58
N PHE A 309 -32.09 -10.44 -14.04
CA PHE A 309 -31.26 -11.54 -14.52
C PHE A 309 -31.76 -12.18 -15.84
N GLY A 310 -32.88 -11.68 -16.38
CA GLY A 310 -33.48 -12.10 -17.65
C GLY A 310 -34.61 -13.12 -17.45
N ALA A 311 -35.74 -12.92 -18.14
CA ALA A 311 -36.93 -13.76 -18.04
C ALA A 311 -36.87 -15.03 -18.93
N VAL A 312 -35.97 -15.06 -19.92
CA VAL A 312 -35.84 -16.18 -20.87
C VAL A 312 -34.61 -17.03 -20.51
N LYS A 313 -34.81 -18.32 -20.21
CA LYS A 313 -33.77 -19.29 -19.79
C LYS A 313 -32.55 -19.38 -20.73
N LEU A 314 -32.66 -18.92 -21.98
CA LEU A 314 -31.60 -18.95 -23.00
C LEU A 314 -30.65 -17.75 -22.98
N LEU A 315 -30.99 -16.64 -22.32
CA LEU A 315 -30.16 -15.42 -22.22
C LEU A 315 -29.82 -15.06 -20.76
N GLY A 316 -29.92 -16.04 -19.85
CA GLY A 316 -29.78 -15.83 -18.41
C GLY A 316 -28.43 -15.26 -18.02
N ILE A 317 -28.44 -14.11 -17.35
CA ILE A 317 -27.22 -13.50 -16.80
C ILE A 317 -26.71 -14.41 -15.67
N ARG A 318 -25.41 -14.72 -15.70
CA ARG A 318 -24.77 -15.52 -14.66
C ARG A 318 -24.88 -14.84 -13.29
N ARG A 319 -25.30 -15.63 -12.29
CA ARG A 319 -25.55 -15.19 -10.90
C ARG A 319 -24.40 -15.61 -9.98
N TYR A 320 -23.95 -14.71 -9.13
CA TYR A 320 -22.91 -14.92 -8.13
C TYR A 320 -23.46 -14.59 -6.74
N ASN A 321 -22.87 -15.13 -5.67
CA ASN A 321 -23.13 -14.65 -4.31
C ASN A 321 -21.92 -13.81 -3.87
N CYS A 322 -22.18 -12.72 -3.15
CA CYS A 322 -21.14 -12.00 -2.42
C CYS A 322 -20.84 -12.75 -1.12
N VAL A 323 -19.58 -13.07 -0.84
CA VAL A 323 -19.20 -13.73 0.43
C VAL A 323 -19.38 -12.81 1.65
N SER A 324 -19.28 -11.49 1.45
CA SER A 324 -19.36 -10.50 2.54
C SER A 324 -20.80 -10.25 3.00
N CYS A 325 -21.81 -10.30 2.12
CA CYS A 325 -23.21 -10.06 2.50
C CYS A 325 -24.19 -11.19 2.16
N GLY A 326 -23.78 -12.21 1.40
CA GLY A 326 -24.63 -13.32 0.98
C GLY A 326 -25.57 -13.02 -0.20
N ASP A 327 -25.61 -11.78 -0.69
CA ASP A 327 -26.54 -11.34 -1.75
C ASP A 327 -26.21 -11.91 -3.13
N VAL A 328 -27.24 -12.11 -3.96
CA VAL A 328 -27.15 -12.55 -5.35
C VAL A 328 -26.91 -11.36 -6.29
N ILE A 329 -25.80 -11.43 -7.03
CA ILE A 329 -25.32 -10.33 -7.88
C ILE A 329 -25.04 -10.77 -9.31
N CYS A 330 -25.06 -9.81 -10.23
CA CYS A 330 -24.68 -10.01 -11.63
C CYS A 330 -23.17 -9.96 -11.83
N HIS A 331 -22.72 -10.42 -13.00
CA HIS A 331 -21.30 -10.41 -13.36
C HIS A 331 -20.66 -9.02 -13.25
N ALA A 332 -21.37 -7.95 -13.65
CA ALA A 332 -20.85 -6.58 -13.60
C ALA A 332 -20.64 -6.06 -12.16
N CYS A 333 -21.37 -6.61 -11.19
CA CYS A 333 -21.23 -6.26 -9.78
C CYS A 333 -20.31 -7.24 -9.03
N HIS A 334 -19.83 -8.31 -9.67
CA HIS A 334 -19.04 -9.36 -9.05
C HIS A 334 -17.55 -9.11 -9.26
N HIS A 335 -16.83 -8.87 -8.17
CA HIS A 335 -15.38 -8.76 -8.14
C HIS A 335 -14.77 -9.99 -7.49
N VAL A 336 -13.67 -10.47 -8.08
CA VAL A 336 -12.87 -11.54 -7.49
C VAL A 336 -11.72 -10.89 -6.74
N GLU A 337 -11.62 -11.15 -5.46
CA GLU A 337 -10.60 -10.61 -4.57
C GLU A 337 -9.76 -11.75 -3.98
N GLU A 338 -8.46 -11.54 -3.81
CA GLU A 338 -7.61 -12.49 -3.10
C GLU A 338 -7.57 -12.14 -1.61
N ILE A 339 -7.90 -13.10 -0.77
CA ILE A 339 -7.81 -12.95 0.68
C ILE A 339 -6.82 -13.92 1.28
N GLU A 340 -6.23 -13.51 2.40
CA GLU A 340 -5.35 -14.34 3.21
C GLU A 340 -6.18 -15.06 4.28
N VAL A 341 -6.15 -16.39 4.26
CA VAL A 341 -6.80 -17.22 5.29
C VAL A 341 -5.70 -17.79 6.17
N ARG A 342 -5.81 -17.62 7.48
CA ARG A 342 -4.81 -18.13 8.44
C ARG A 342 -4.55 -19.63 8.20
N GLY A 343 -3.32 -19.97 7.86
CA GLY A 343 -2.89 -21.36 7.63
C GLY A 343 -3.15 -21.93 6.23
N ALA A 344 -3.65 -21.14 5.28
CA ALA A 344 -3.88 -21.59 3.90
C ALA A 344 -3.24 -20.65 2.86
N ARG A 345 -3.08 -21.13 1.62
CA ARG A 345 -2.69 -20.28 0.48
C ARG A 345 -3.75 -19.21 0.20
N ASN A 346 -3.35 -18.09 -0.40
CA ASN A 346 -4.29 -17.06 -0.88
C ASN A 346 -5.47 -17.70 -1.59
N THR A 347 -6.69 -17.33 -1.17
CA THR A 347 -7.93 -17.86 -1.72
C THR A 347 -8.66 -16.74 -2.43
N SER A 348 -9.16 -17.02 -3.64
CA SER A 348 -9.99 -16.08 -4.39
C SER A 348 -11.45 -16.15 -3.92
N VAL A 349 -12.05 -15.02 -3.57
CA VAL A 349 -13.44 -14.91 -3.15
C VAL A 349 -14.23 -13.92 -4.01
N GLY A 350 -15.54 -14.14 -4.14
CA GLY A 350 -16.44 -13.26 -4.87
C GLY A 350 -17.10 -12.22 -3.96
N VAL A 351 -16.90 -10.94 -4.21
CA VAL A 351 -17.44 -9.82 -3.43
C VAL A 351 -18.24 -8.90 -4.35
N CYS A 352 -19.34 -8.33 -3.86
CA CYS A 352 -20.08 -7.33 -4.63
C CYS A 352 -19.38 -5.97 -4.60
N VAL A 353 -19.56 -5.16 -5.64
CA VAL A 353 -19.01 -3.79 -5.70
C VAL A 353 -19.39 -2.96 -4.46
N GLY A 354 -20.60 -3.12 -3.91
CA GLY A 354 -21.02 -2.38 -2.70
C GLY A 354 -20.28 -2.80 -1.42
N CYS A 355 -20.05 -4.10 -1.20
CA CYS A 355 -19.26 -4.58 -0.05
C CYS A 355 -17.77 -4.33 -0.24
N LYS A 356 -17.33 -4.22 -1.49
CA LYS A 356 -15.96 -3.84 -1.83
C LYS A 356 -15.68 -2.37 -1.50
N THR A 357 -16.68 -1.48 -1.61
CA THR A 357 -16.50 -0.03 -1.39
C THR A 357 -16.96 0.47 -0.02
N ASN A 358 -17.85 -0.26 0.67
CA ASN A 358 -18.38 0.13 1.98
C ASN A 358 -18.06 -0.94 3.03
N ASN A 359 -16.85 -0.92 3.58
CA ASN A 359 -16.47 -1.85 4.64
C ASN A 359 -16.83 -1.38 6.08
N THR A 360 -17.54 -0.26 6.22
CA THR A 360 -17.93 0.31 7.52
C THR A 360 -19.44 0.23 7.74
N SER A 361 -19.99 -0.97 7.99
CA SER A 361 -21.31 -1.09 8.63
C SER A 361 -21.61 -2.54 9.05
N LYS A 362 -21.55 -2.79 10.35
CA LYS A 362 -22.33 -3.88 10.98
C LYS A 362 -23.80 -3.69 10.61
N ARG A 363 -24.44 -4.76 10.11
CA ARG A 363 -25.89 -4.96 9.89
C ARG A 363 -26.72 -3.66 9.93
N SER A 364 -26.82 -2.96 8.81
CA SER A 364 -28.06 -2.22 8.54
C SER A 364 -29.07 -3.19 7.90
N SER A 365 -30.26 -3.22 8.48
CA SER A 365 -31.39 -4.05 8.08
C SER A 365 -31.72 -3.91 6.59
N ARG A 366 -32.35 -4.96 6.03
CA ARG A 366 -32.66 -5.17 4.61
C ARG A 366 -33.58 -4.11 3.93
N ILE A 367 -33.63 -2.85 4.36
CA ILE A 367 -34.63 -1.87 3.86
C ILE A 367 -34.09 -0.48 3.46
N SER A 368 -32.84 -0.08 3.73
CA SER A 368 -32.42 1.31 3.44
C SER A 368 -31.13 1.45 2.62
N ARG A 369 -31.08 0.89 1.40
CA ARG A 369 -29.90 1.02 0.50
C ARG A 369 -30.09 1.88 -0.75
N TRP A 370 -31.17 2.64 -0.87
CA TRP A 370 -31.38 3.49 -2.05
C TRP A 370 -31.55 4.97 -1.71
N SER A 371 -30.52 5.75 -2.05
CA SER A 371 -30.68 7.16 -2.45
C SER A 371 -29.58 7.70 -3.36
N SER A 372 -28.45 7.01 -3.59
CA SER A 372 -27.34 7.68 -4.29
C SER A 372 -27.32 7.53 -5.81
N TRP A 373 -27.84 6.45 -6.42
CA TRP A 373 -27.63 6.22 -7.86
C TRP A 373 -28.93 6.29 -8.65
N GLY A 374 -29.40 7.53 -8.85
CA GLY A 374 -30.47 7.89 -9.78
C GLY A 374 -29.99 9.00 -10.71
N THR A 375 -29.73 8.62 -11.95
CA THR A 375 -29.44 9.44 -13.15
C THR A 375 -30.04 10.84 -13.17
N SER A 376 -29.18 11.86 -13.36
CA SER A 376 -29.56 13.19 -13.83
C SER A 376 -29.83 13.15 -15.34
N LEU A 377 -31.10 13.03 -15.70
CA LEU A 377 -31.64 13.44 -17.00
C LEU A 377 -32.60 14.59 -16.71
N SER A 378 -32.05 15.81 -16.68
CA SER A 378 -32.83 17.03 -16.52
C SER A 378 -33.42 17.43 -17.87
N SER A 379 -34.74 17.35 -17.99
CA SER A 379 -35.52 18.01 -19.03
C SER A 379 -35.60 19.50 -18.72
N ASP A 380 -35.07 20.33 -19.63
CA ASP A 380 -35.21 21.78 -19.61
C ASP A 380 -36.68 22.17 -19.65
N SER A 381 -37.11 22.95 -18.66
CA SER A 381 -38.39 23.67 -18.66
C SER A 381 -38.07 25.14 -18.38
N THR A 382 -38.10 25.93 -19.44
CA THR A 382 -38.04 27.39 -19.42
C THR A 382 -39.25 27.97 -18.71
N GLU A 383 -39.06 28.80 -17.69
CA GLU A 383 -40.10 29.72 -17.22
C GLU A 383 -39.57 31.15 -17.06
N SER A 384 -40.33 32.05 -17.68
CA SER A 384 -40.11 33.48 -17.85
C SER A 384 -40.14 34.24 -16.53
N SER A 385 -39.26 35.23 -16.43
CA SER A 385 -39.34 36.31 -15.46
C SER A 385 -40.51 37.25 -15.76
N THR A 386 -41.38 37.48 -14.79
CA THR A 386 -42.18 38.71 -14.71
C THR A 386 -41.92 39.42 -13.40
N ARG A 387 -41.63 40.71 -13.58
CA ARG A 387 -41.14 41.70 -12.65
C ARG A 387 -42.34 42.46 -12.12
N SER A 388 -42.44 42.64 -10.80
CA SER A 388 -43.50 43.45 -10.18
C SER A 388 -42.92 44.54 -9.30
N LEU A 389 -43.32 45.77 -9.58
CA LEU A 389 -43.43 46.94 -8.69
C LEU A 389 -44.52 47.84 -9.30
N PRO A 390 -45.14 48.78 -8.57
CA PRO A 390 -45.44 48.83 -7.13
C PRO A 390 -46.92 49.21 -6.85
N VAL A 391 -47.38 48.95 -5.62
CA VAL A 391 -48.03 49.85 -4.63
C VAL A 391 -48.34 49.01 -3.40
#